data_AF-A0A2D8S7S3-F1
#
_entry.id   AF-A0A2D8S7S3-F1
#
_cell.length_a   1.000
_cell.length_b   1.000
_cell.length_c   1.000
_cell.angle_alpha   90.00
_cell.angle_beta   90.00
_cell.angle_gamma   90.00
#
_symmetry.space_group_name_H-M   'P 1'
#
loop_
_entity.id
_entity.type
_entity.pdbx_description
1 polymer ?
#
loop_
_entity_poly.entity_id
_entity_poly.type
_entity_poly.pdbx_seq_one_letter_code
_entity_poly.pdbx_strand_id
1 'polypeptide(L)'
;MKRREILKATILGSGAAALGSIATEKNQAQQTSATNVDEQKSIDVLIVGAGNAGIPAAIEAADLGGKVMLIEKNDFVGGMLIISGGHISGANAKIQMRKEIKDSYEKHYQDAMRIGKFKADSELLALATEHAAPMIDWLEEIGVEFTDESPVLVDDHDHYSVPRTYIGKNLA
;
A
#
# COMPACT_ATOMS: atom_id res chain seq x y z
N MET A 1 26.12 -2.14 16.07
CA MET A 1 25.54 -3.38 16.65
C MET A 1 24.46 -3.88 15.70
N LYS A 2 24.52 -5.15 15.27
CA LYS A 2 23.63 -5.73 14.23
C LYS A 2 22.43 -6.42 14.89
N ARG A 3 21.23 -6.29 14.30
CA ARG A 3 19.91 -6.85 14.71
C ARG A 3 19.86 -8.34 15.13
N ARG A 4 20.95 -9.10 14.98
CA ARG A 4 21.00 -10.56 15.20
C ARG A 4 21.37 -10.98 16.62
N GLU A 5 21.75 -10.04 17.49
CA GLU A 5 22.15 -10.33 18.88
C GLU A 5 20.97 -10.44 19.85
N ILE A 6 19.76 -10.00 19.47
CA ILE A 6 18.60 -9.90 20.38
C ILE A 6 17.88 -11.26 20.57
N LEU A 7 18.11 -12.25 19.71
CA LEU A 7 17.37 -13.52 19.79
C LEU A 7 17.95 -14.57 20.78
N LYS A 8 19.04 -14.26 21.50
CA LYS A 8 19.70 -15.22 22.40
C LYS A 8 19.41 -15.04 23.89
N ALA A 9 18.55 -14.10 24.28
CA ALA A 9 18.21 -13.90 25.68
C ALA A 9 16.79 -14.40 25.97
N THR A 10 16.69 -15.29 26.96
CA THR A 10 15.50 -15.67 27.74
C THR A 10 14.82 -17.01 27.40
N ILE A 11 15.53 -18.11 27.63
CA ILE A 11 14.93 -19.28 28.32
C ILE A 11 15.42 -19.20 29.77
N LEU A 12 14.59 -18.63 30.65
CA LEU A 12 14.77 -18.68 32.10
C LEU A 12 14.35 -20.08 32.57
N GLY A 13 15.32 -20.97 32.70
CA GLY A 13 15.18 -22.23 33.41
C GLY A 13 16.09 -22.26 34.64
N SER A 14 15.50 -22.16 35.82
CA SER A 14 16.08 -22.65 37.08
C SER A 14 15.02 -22.69 38.18
N GLY A 15 14.48 -23.89 38.42
CA GLY A 15 13.51 -24.13 39.49
C GLY A 15 13.31 -25.61 39.82
N ALA A 16 14.06 -26.07 40.83
CA ALA A 16 13.79 -27.19 41.75
C ALA A 16 13.90 -28.66 41.29
N ALA A 17 14.53 -29.42 42.19
CA ALA A 17 14.93 -30.82 42.12
C ALA A 17 13.82 -31.81 42.50
N ALA A 18 13.92 -33.05 41.99
CA ALA A 18 13.50 -34.26 42.70
C ALA A 18 14.30 -35.47 42.19
N LEU A 19 15.00 -36.13 43.10
CA LEU A 19 15.65 -37.44 42.95
C LEU A 19 14.59 -38.54 42.89
N GLY A 20 14.70 -39.48 41.94
CA GLY A 20 13.85 -40.66 41.87
C GLY A 20 14.38 -41.68 40.87
N SER A 21 14.77 -42.84 41.37
CA SER A 21 15.39 -43.97 40.66
C SER A 21 14.36 -44.86 39.93
N ILE A 22 14.86 -45.67 38.97
CA ILE A 22 14.30 -46.92 38.43
C ILE A 22 13.35 -46.78 37.22
N ALA A 23 13.85 -47.18 36.04
CA ALA A 23 13.33 -48.30 35.22
C ALA A 23 13.75 -48.12 33.75
N THR A 24 14.47 -49.12 33.23
CA THR A 24 14.71 -49.32 31.80
C THR A 24 13.41 -49.68 31.09
N GLU A 25 12.94 -48.83 30.18
CA GLU A 25 12.09 -49.23 29.06
C GLU A 25 12.75 -48.79 27.75
N LYS A 26 13.12 -49.78 26.94
CA LYS A 26 13.49 -49.58 25.53
C LYS A 26 12.24 -49.14 24.78
N ASN A 27 11.98 -47.84 24.74
CA ASN A 27 11.02 -47.28 23.81
C ASN A 27 11.68 -47.14 22.44
N GLN A 28 11.21 -47.95 21.49
CA GLN A 28 11.47 -47.76 20.07
C GLN A 28 11.02 -46.34 19.71
N ALA A 29 11.97 -45.44 19.52
CA ALA A 29 11.72 -44.14 18.93
C ALA A 29 11.26 -44.39 17.49
N GLN A 30 9.94 -44.49 17.34
CA GLN A 30 9.24 -44.32 16.09
C GLN A 30 9.75 -42.99 15.52
N GLN A 31 10.60 -43.07 14.49
CA GLN A 31 10.96 -41.93 13.67
C GLN A 31 9.65 -41.39 13.10
N THR A 32 9.07 -40.41 13.77
CA THR A 32 8.19 -39.43 13.13
C THR A 32 9.08 -38.74 12.10
N SER A 33 9.04 -39.27 10.89
CA SER A 33 9.48 -38.60 9.68
C SER A 33 8.97 -37.18 9.76
N ALA A 34 9.89 -36.23 9.93
CA ALA A 34 9.59 -34.81 9.90
C ALA A 34 8.76 -34.57 8.64
N THR A 35 7.50 -34.17 8.83
CA THR A 35 6.64 -33.68 7.77
C THR A 35 7.45 -32.69 6.95
N ASN A 36 7.58 -33.00 5.66
CA ASN A 36 8.30 -32.21 4.67
C ASN A 36 8.10 -30.72 4.93
N VAL A 37 9.21 -30.00 5.06
CA VAL A 37 9.19 -28.54 5.09
C VAL A 37 8.48 -28.10 3.82
N ASP A 38 7.32 -27.50 4.04
CA ASP A 38 6.40 -26.80 3.14
C ASP A 38 7.01 -26.49 1.77
N GLU A 39 6.33 -26.93 0.68
CA GLU A 39 6.67 -26.51 -0.67
C GLU A 39 6.78 -24.99 -0.69
N GLN A 40 7.99 -24.49 -0.90
CA GLN A 40 8.26 -23.07 -0.96
C GLN A 40 7.49 -22.50 -2.16
N LYS A 41 6.28 -21.99 -1.93
CA LYS A 41 5.44 -21.40 -2.98
C LYS A 41 6.27 -20.35 -3.70
N SER A 42 6.53 -20.57 -4.99
CA SER A 42 7.25 -19.62 -5.81
C SER A 42 6.38 -18.39 -6.03
N ILE A 43 6.93 -17.23 -5.68
CA ILE A 43 6.35 -15.91 -5.91
C ILE A 43 7.28 -15.13 -6.84
N ASP A 44 6.70 -14.35 -7.74
CA ASP A 44 7.46 -13.49 -8.65
C ASP A 44 7.67 -12.11 -8.03
N VAL A 45 6.68 -11.61 -7.28
CA VAL A 45 6.70 -10.28 -6.66
C VAL A 45 6.19 -10.35 -5.21
N LEU A 46 6.99 -9.83 -4.28
CA LEU A 46 6.58 -9.58 -2.89
C LEU A 46 6.36 -8.09 -2.68
N ILE A 47 5.15 -7.71 -2.29
CA ILE A 47 4.76 -6.34 -1.97
C ILE A 47 4.54 -6.24 -0.46
N VAL A 48 5.19 -5.25 0.16
CA VAL A 48 5.15 -5.04 1.61
C VAL A 48 4.39 -3.76 1.92
N GLY A 49 3.22 -3.90 2.53
CA GLY A 49 2.30 -2.83 2.91
C GLY A 49 1.09 -2.75 1.98
N ALA A 50 -0.11 -2.98 2.51
CA ALA A 50 -1.36 -2.96 1.74
C ALA A 50 -2.09 -1.62 1.86
N GLY A 51 -1.42 -0.52 1.53
CA GLY A 51 -1.99 0.83 1.52
C GLY A 51 -2.15 1.42 0.11
N ASN A 52 -2.19 2.76 0.01
CA ASN A 52 -2.41 3.51 -1.25
C ASN A 52 -1.50 3.08 -2.40
N ALA A 53 -0.24 2.71 -2.12
CA ALA A 53 0.71 2.31 -3.15
C ALA A 53 0.71 0.79 -3.38
N GLY A 54 0.62 0.00 -2.30
CA GLY A 54 0.82 -1.45 -2.38
C GLY A 54 -0.36 -2.21 -2.97
N ILE A 55 -1.60 -1.76 -2.71
CA ILE A 55 -2.78 -2.40 -3.31
C ILE A 55 -2.79 -2.19 -4.83
N PRO A 56 -2.67 -0.97 -5.38
CA PRO A 56 -2.60 -0.77 -6.83
C PRO A 56 -1.39 -1.48 -7.46
N ALA A 57 -0.22 -1.47 -6.81
CA ALA A 57 0.94 -2.19 -7.31
C ALA A 57 0.71 -3.71 -7.37
N ALA A 58 -0.02 -4.27 -6.40
CA ALA A 58 -0.35 -5.69 -6.40
C ALA A 58 -1.33 -6.07 -7.50
N ILE A 59 -2.32 -5.22 -7.75
CA ILE A 59 -3.29 -5.39 -8.84
C ILE A 59 -2.54 -5.34 -10.18
N GLU A 60 -1.77 -4.29 -10.45
CA GLU A 60 -1.02 -4.14 -11.69
C GLU A 60 -0.06 -5.32 -11.94
N ALA A 61 0.69 -5.72 -10.91
CA ALA A 61 1.61 -6.86 -11.04
C ALA A 61 0.88 -8.19 -11.29
N ALA A 62 -0.33 -8.37 -10.75
CA ALA A 62 -1.16 -9.54 -11.00
C ALA A 62 -1.78 -9.51 -12.40
N ASP A 63 -2.24 -8.35 -12.87
CA ASP A 63 -2.82 -8.15 -14.21
C ASP A 63 -1.78 -8.39 -15.31
N LEU A 64 -0.51 -8.08 -15.03
CA LEU A 64 0.63 -8.45 -15.89
C LEU A 64 1.02 -9.94 -15.81
N GLY A 65 0.28 -10.76 -15.05
CA GLY A 65 0.44 -12.21 -14.95
C GLY A 65 1.41 -12.70 -13.87
N GLY A 66 1.88 -11.80 -12.99
CA GLY A 66 2.80 -12.17 -11.91
C GLY A 66 2.13 -12.93 -10.76
N LYS A 67 2.85 -13.88 -10.16
CA LYS A 67 2.46 -14.48 -8.87
C LYS A 67 2.83 -13.52 -7.73
N VAL A 68 1.84 -12.72 -7.32
CA VAL A 68 2.02 -11.66 -6.32
C VAL A 68 1.70 -12.15 -4.91
N MET A 69 2.57 -11.82 -3.97
CA MET A 69 2.28 -11.88 -2.53
C MET A 69 2.24 -10.46 -1.97
N LEU A 70 1.09 -10.04 -1.47
CA LEU A 70 0.91 -8.79 -0.74
C LEU A 70 0.82 -9.10 0.76
N ILE A 71 1.66 -8.45 1.56
CA ILE A 71 1.65 -8.59 3.02
C ILE A 71 1.37 -7.25 3.70
N GLU A 72 0.61 -7.30 4.80
CA GLU A 72 0.32 -6.16 5.66
C GLU A 72 0.61 -6.58 7.11
N LYS A 73 1.12 -5.64 7.91
CA LYS A 73 1.41 -5.88 9.32
C LYS A 73 0.15 -5.76 10.17
N ASN A 74 -0.76 -4.86 9.81
CA ASN A 74 -2.00 -4.65 10.52
C ASN A 74 -3.01 -5.77 10.26
N ASP A 75 -4.00 -5.89 11.15
CA ASP A 75 -5.08 -6.87 11.04
C ASP A 75 -6.03 -6.59 9.85
N PHE A 76 -5.91 -5.43 9.23
CA PHE A 76 -6.71 -4.98 8.08
C PHE A 76 -5.83 -4.24 7.07
N VAL A 77 -6.21 -4.32 5.79
CA VAL A 77 -5.58 -3.57 4.69
C VAL A 77 -6.06 -2.11 4.68
N GLY A 78 -5.34 -1.23 4.01
CA GLY A 78 -5.71 0.17 3.77
C GLY A 78 -4.77 1.17 4.43
N GLY A 79 -4.37 0.95 5.69
CA GLY A 79 -3.48 1.88 6.39
C GLY A 79 -4.01 3.33 6.36
N MET A 80 -3.21 4.29 5.89
CA MET A 80 -3.62 5.69 5.75
C MET A 80 -4.77 5.88 4.74
N LEU A 81 -4.98 4.94 3.81
CA LEU A 81 -6.07 4.98 2.83
C LEU A 81 -7.44 5.12 3.49
N ILE A 82 -7.64 4.43 4.61
CA ILE A 82 -8.94 4.35 5.30
C ILE A 82 -9.33 5.69 5.93
N ILE A 83 -8.35 6.54 6.23
CA ILE A 83 -8.57 7.79 6.98
C ILE A 83 -8.19 9.05 6.18
N SER A 84 -7.82 8.91 4.90
CA SER A 84 -7.34 10.03 4.08
C SER A 84 -8.43 10.97 3.57
N GLY A 85 -9.72 10.64 3.79
CA GLY A 85 -10.85 11.41 3.28
C GLY A 85 -11.15 11.19 1.79
N GLY A 86 -10.43 10.31 1.11
CA GLY A 86 -10.69 9.97 -0.30
C GLY A 86 -10.43 11.11 -1.29
N HIS A 87 -9.62 12.11 -0.92
CA HIS A 87 -9.24 13.22 -1.80
C HIS A 87 -8.07 12.82 -2.72
N ILE A 88 -8.23 13.04 -4.02
CA ILE A 88 -7.23 12.77 -5.05
C ILE A 88 -7.16 13.95 -6.00
N SER A 89 -5.97 14.37 -6.44
CA SER A 89 -5.82 15.43 -7.44
C SER A 89 -5.29 14.93 -8.77
N GLY A 90 -5.81 15.47 -9.87
CA GLY A 90 -5.36 15.13 -11.22
C GLY A 90 -5.96 16.00 -12.32
N ALA A 91 -5.16 16.30 -13.32
CA ALA A 91 -5.56 17.16 -14.43
C ALA A 91 -5.71 16.36 -15.71
N ASN A 92 -6.73 16.73 -16.49
CA ASN A 92 -7.15 16.13 -17.74
C ASN A 92 -7.77 14.73 -17.63
N ALA A 93 -8.47 14.41 -16.53
CA ALA A 93 -9.26 13.18 -16.40
C ALA A 93 -10.58 13.26 -17.18
N LYS A 94 -11.20 12.12 -17.51
CA LYS A 94 -12.47 12.07 -18.27
C LYS A 94 -13.59 12.85 -17.58
N ILE A 95 -13.63 12.84 -16.25
CA ILE A 95 -14.61 13.63 -15.46
C ILE A 95 -14.48 15.14 -15.76
N GLN A 96 -13.26 15.69 -15.83
CA GLN A 96 -13.06 17.10 -16.22
C GLN A 96 -13.58 17.36 -17.64
N MET A 97 -13.28 16.46 -18.58
CA MET A 97 -13.73 16.59 -19.97
C MET A 97 -15.26 16.58 -20.08
N ARG A 98 -15.94 15.68 -19.36
CA ARG A 98 -17.41 15.60 -19.32
C ARG A 98 -18.06 16.86 -18.72
N LYS A 99 -17.32 17.60 -17.89
CA LYS A 99 -17.72 18.87 -17.29
C LYS A 99 -17.18 20.09 -18.04
N GLU A 100 -16.58 19.90 -19.21
CA GLU A 100 -16.00 20.96 -20.05
C GLU A 100 -14.90 21.79 -19.35
N ILE A 101 -14.25 21.21 -18.32
CA ILE A 101 -13.13 21.83 -17.60
C ILE A 101 -11.85 21.56 -18.38
N LYS A 102 -11.22 22.63 -18.87
CA LYS A 102 -9.95 22.56 -19.62
C LYS A 102 -8.76 22.68 -18.68
N ASP A 103 -7.98 21.61 -18.56
CA ASP A 103 -6.77 21.55 -17.74
C ASP A 103 -5.62 20.86 -18.49
N SER A 104 -4.43 20.78 -17.88
CA SER A 104 -3.33 19.98 -18.41
C SER A 104 -2.41 19.48 -17.30
N TYR A 105 -1.66 18.40 -17.55
CA TYR A 105 -0.70 17.88 -16.57
C TYR A 105 0.41 18.89 -16.27
N GLU A 106 0.82 19.72 -17.25
CA GLU A 106 1.83 20.76 -17.02
C GLU A 106 1.33 21.85 -16.07
N LYS A 107 0.05 22.24 -16.17
CA LYS A 107 -0.55 23.19 -15.23
C LYS A 107 -0.62 22.59 -13.82
N HIS A 108 -0.97 21.31 -13.72
CA HIS A 108 -0.96 20.60 -12.45
C HIS A 108 0.44 20.54 -11.85
N TYR A 109 1.45 20.20 -12.64
CA TYR A 109 2.86 20.21 -12.24
C TYR A 109 3.30 21.60 -11.74
N GLN A 110 2.98 22.67 -12.48
CA GLN A 110 3.35 24.03 -12.10
C GLN A 110 2.71 24.45 -10.78
N ASP A 111 1.42 24.15 -10.57
CA ASP A 111 0.77 24.41 -9.31
C ASP A 111 1.38 23.58 -8.17
N ALA A 112 1.61 22.28 -8.38
CA ALA A 112 2.19 21.42 -7.36
C ALA A 112 3.62 21.85 -6.97
N MET A 113 4.45 22.27 -7.93
CA MET A 113 5.76 22.86 -7.66
C MET A 113 5.64 24.14 -6.82
N ARG A 114 4.72 25.04 -7.20
CA ARG A 114 4.49 26.30 -6.47
C ARG A 114 4.01 26.04 -5.05
N ILE A 115 2.98 25.22 -4.86
CA ILE A 115 2.39 24.85 -3.55
C ILE A 115 3.47 24.18 -2.69
N GLY A 116 4.27 23.28 -3.28
CA GLY A 116 5.40 22.63 -2.63
C GLY A 116 6.63 23.52 -2.40
N LYS A 117 6.54 24.83 -2.70
CA LYS A 117 7.64 25.82 -2.59
C LYS A 117 8.92 25.37 -3.30
N PHE A 118 8.77 24.70 -4.44
CA PHE A 118 9.83 24.18 -5.30
C PHE A 118 10.80 23.21 -4.59
N LYS A 119 10.32 22.49 -3.57
CA LYS A 119 11.11 21.50 -2.82
C LYS A 119 10.92 20.06 -3.29
N ALA A 120 9.89 19.81 -4.10
CA ALA A 120 9.66 18.49 -4.67
C ALA A 120 10.76 18.12 -5.67
N ASP A 121 11.04 16.83 -5.79
CA ASP A 121 11.82 16.30 -6.90
C ASP A 121 11.03 16.51 -8.18
N SER A 122 11.61 17.25 -9.14
CA SER A 122 10.92 17.66 -10.35
C SER A 122 10.57 16.49 -11.27
N GLU A 123 11.42 15.46 -11.33
CA GLU A 123 11.19 14.31 -12.21
C GLU A 123 10.08 13.43 -11.64
N LEU A 124 10.11 13.17 -10.34
CA LEU A 124 9.06 12.40 -9.68
C LEU A 124 7.72 13.14 -9.69
N LEU A 125 7.71 14.46 -9.52
CA LEU A 125 6.48 15.24 -9.58
C LEU A 125 5.92 15.33 -10.99
N ALA A 126 6.77 15.46 -12.01
CA ALA A 126 6.33 15.40 -13.40
C ALA A 126 5.62 14.06 -13.68
N LEU A 127 6.25 12.94 -13.30
CA LEU A 127 5.65 11.61 -13.43
C LEU A 127 4.31 11.50 -12.69
N ALA A 128 4.25 11.95 -11.43
CA ALA A 128 3.03 11.89 -10.63
C ALA A 128 1.87 12.69 -11.26
N THR A 129 2.15 13.88 -11.78
CA THR A 129 1.12 14.75 -12.37
C THR A 129 0.68 14.30 -13.77
N GLU A 130 1.56 13.68 -14.54
CA GLU A 130 1.25 13.05 -15.83
C GLU A 130 0.34 11.83 -15.66
N HIS A 131 0.61 10.98 -14.67
CA HIS A 131 -0.15 9.75 -14.44
C HIS A 131 -1.40 9.92 -13.55
N ALA A 132 -1.62 11.10 -12.98
CA ALA A 132 -2.75 11.34 -12.08
C ALA A 132 -4.13 11.13 -12.76
N ALA A 133 -4.32 11.64 -13.98
CA ALA A 133 -5.59 11.47 -14.70
C ALA A 133 -5.87 10.01 -15.11
N PRO A 134 -4.92 9.28 -15.72
CA PRO A 134 -5.08 7.85 -15.97
C PRO A 134 -5.45 7.06 -14.71
N MET A 135 -4.84 7.38 -13.56
CA MET A 135 -5.18 6.76 -12.28
C MET A 135 -6.63 7.05 -11.86
N ILE A 136 -7.09 8.30 -11.98
CA ILE A 136 -8.49 8.67 -11.66
C ILE A 136 -9.47 7.93 -12.59
N ASP A 137 -9.17 7.87 -13.88
CA ASP A 137 -9.99 7.16 -14.86
C ASP A 137 -10.04 5.66 -14.57
N TRP A 138 -8.91 5.05 -14.16
CA TRP A 138 -8.85 3.66 -13.73
C TRP A 138 -9.66 3.40 -12.46
N LEU A 139 -9.60 4.31 -11.48
CA LEU A 139 -10.43 4.23 -10.28
C LEU A 139 -11.92 4.23 -10.63
N GLU A 140 -12.36 5.11 -11.54
CA GLU A 140 -13.74 5.12 -12.05
C GLU A 140 -14.09 3.80 -12.75
N GLU A 141 -13.17 3.24 -13.55
CA GLU A 141 -13.36 1.97 -14.26
C GLU A 141 -13.55 0.78 -13.31
N ILE A 142 -12.81 0.71 -12.21
CA ILE A 142 -12.95 -0.36 -11.20
C ILE A 142 -14.11 -0.10 -10.21
N GLY A 143 -14.91 0.94 -10.43
CA GLY A 143 -16.15 1.21 -9.69
C GLY A 143 -16.02 2.18 -8.52
N VAL A 144 -14.93 2.94 -8.41
CA VAL A 144 -14.87 4.06 -7.47
C VAL A 144 -15.79 5.17 -7.96
N GLU A 145 -16.77 5.51 -7.13
CA GLU A 145 -17.66 6.63 -7.41
C GLU A 145 -17.09 7.93 -6.83
N PHE A 146 -17.04 8.97 -7.65
CA PHE A 146 -16.71 10.33 -7.21
C PHE A 146 -17.98 11.15 -6.97
N THR A 147 -17.91 12.13 -6.06
CA THR A 147 -19.03 13.05 -5.77
C THR A 147 -19.42 13.84 -7.01
N ASP A 148 -20.69 14.24 -7.10
CA ASP A 148 -21.22 14.94 -8.27
C ASP A 148 -20.61 16.34 -8.41
N GLU A 149 -20.08 16.92 -7.32
CA GLU A 149 -19.33 18.17 -7.32
C GLU A 149 -17.93 18.02 -7.91
N SER A 150 -17.33 16.82 -7.84
CA SER A 150 -15.95 16.57 -8.26
C SER A 150 -15.72 16.82 -9.77
N PRO A 151 -14.63 17.47 -10.19
CA PRO A 151 -13.59 18.03 -9.34
C PRO A 151 -13.93 19.42 -8.80
N VAL A 152 -13.43 19.72 -7.60
CA VAL A 152 -13.60 21.01 -6.92
C VAL A 152 -12.25 21.68 -6.63
N LEU A 153 -12.31 22.95 -6.22
CA LEU A 153 -11.22 23.61 -5.49
C LEU A 153 -11.41 23.35 -4.00
N VAL A 154 -10.32 23.12 -3.28
CA VAL A 154 -10.31 22.90 -1.83
C VAL A 154 -9.38 23.91 -1.17
N ASP A 155 -9.71 24.30 0.05
CA ASP A 155 -8.99 25.35 0.83
C ASP A 155 -7.90 24.77 1.75
N ASP A 156 -7.57 23.47 1.61
CA ASP A 156 -6.61 22.77 2.49
C ASP A 156 -5.15 23.19 2.27
N HIS A 157 -4.86 23.77 1.11
CA HIS A 157 -3.55 24.30 0.71
C HIS A 157 -3.73 25.48 -0.25
N ASP A 158 -2.64 26.16 -0.59
CA ASP A 158 -2.62 27.15 -1.68
C ASP A 158 -3.38 26.62 -2.90
N HIS A 159 -4.36 27.37 -3.41
CA HIS A 159 -5.28 26.86 -4.42
C HIS A 159 -4.58 26.39 -5.68
N TYR A 160 -5.11 25.31 -6.24
CA TYR A 160 -4.90 24.96 -7.64
C TYR A 160 -5.50 26.04 -8.55
N SER A 161 -4.91 26.25 -9.73
CA SER A 161 -5.42 27.19 -10.73
C SER A 161 -6.69 26.72 -11.45
N VAL A 162 -7.01 25.43 -11.38
CA VAL A 162 -8.17 24.80 -12.01
C VAL A 162 -8.77 23.78 -11.03
N PRO A 163 -10.11 23.60 -10.97
CA PRO A 163 -10.73 22.56 -10.16
C PRO A 163 -10.21 21.18 -10.57
N ARG A 164 -9.52 20.49 -9.66
CA ARG A 164 -8.88 19.20 -9.94
C ARG A 164 -8.79 18.25 -8.75
N THR A 165 -9.48 18.55 -7.66
CA THR A 165 -9.60 17.64 -6.51
C THR A 165 -10.88 16.82 -6.64
N TYR A 166 -10.74 15.51 -6.73
CA TYR A 166 -11.82 14.52 -6.78
C TYR A 166 -11.99 13.92 -5.39
N ILE A 167 -13.25 13.72 -5.00
CA ILE A 167 -13.64 13.25 -3.68
C ILE A 167 -14.46 11.98 -3.89
N GLY A 168 -14.02 10.87 -3.33
CA GLY A 168 -14.77 9.62 -3.40
C GLY A 168 -16.06 9.68 -2.57
N LYS A 169 -17.15 9.10 -3.07
CA LYS A 169 -18.40 8.94 -2.31
C LYS A 169 -18.18 8.01 -1.13
N ASN A 170 -18.82 8.31 0.00
CA ASN A 170 -18.77 7.51 1.24
C ASN A 170 -17.35 7.38 1.86
N LEU A 171 -16.42 8.25 1.50
CA LEU A 171 -15.04 8.28 2.02
C LEU A 171 -14.72 9.56 2.81
N ALA A 172 -15.68 10.48 2.91
CA ALA A 172 -15.63 11.74 3.68
C ALA A 172 -16.66 11.72 4.82
#